data_AF-A0A4R2BRR0-F1
#
_entry.id   AF-A0A4R2BRR0-F1
#
_cell.length_a   1.000
_cell.length_b   1.000
_cell.length_c   1.000
_cell.angle_alpha   90.00
_cell.angle_beta   90.00
_cell.angle_gamma   90.00
#
_symmetry.space_group_name_H-M   'P 1'
#
loop_
_entity.id
_entity.type
_entity.pdbx_description
1 polymer ?
#
loop_
_entity_poly.entity_id
_entity_poly.type
_entity_poly.pdbx_seq_one_letter_code
_entity_poly.pdbx_strand_id
1 'polypeptide(L)'
;MYYYIDESGNTGLNLFDANQPKLFYGVLGCSANLDVIAEPLLTELRKELGVRRIHAAELGVGRLIPIAKRIADFSKKHDLRFSLLKVTKEDHAVISFYDQVFDSEMNKAVSWHHYFTPLRYPMLGRVDEFEQA
;
A
#
# COMPACT_ATOMS: atom_id res chain seq x y z
N MET A 1 5.77 -16.47 2.04
CA MET A 1 4.63 -15.70 1.49
C MET A 1 5.01 -14.24 1.57
N TYR A 2 4.96 -13.54 0.44
CA TYR A 2 5.38 -12.14 0.30
C TYR A 2 4.16 -11.33 -0.14
N TYR A 3 4.03 -10.13 0.43
CA TYR A 3 2.96 -9.20 0.11
C TYR A 3 3.56 -7.84 -0.21
N TYR A 4 3.08 -7.24 -1.30
CA TYR A 4 3.46 -5.93 -1.77
C TYR A 4 2.21 -5.06 -1.71
N ILE A 5 2.29 -3.95 -0.99
CA ILE A 5 1.16 -3.09 -0.69
C ILE A 5 1.47 -1.72 -1.29
N ASP A 6 0.51 -1.18 -2.02
CA ASP A 6 0.60 0.17 -2.59
C ASP A 6 -0.71 0.90 -2.36
N GLU A 7 -0.60 2.21 -2.13
CA GLU A 7 -1.74 3.07 -1.88
C GLU A 7 -2.15 3.83 -3.14
N SER A 8 -3.46 3.93 -3.39
CA SER A 8 -3.94 4.75 -4.49
C SER A 8 -3.95 6.23 -4.12
N GLY A 9 -3.36 7.08 -4.96
CA GLY A 9 -3.69 8.51 -5.01
C GLY A 9 -3.32 9.33 -3.77
N ASN A 10 -2.37 8.85 -2.96
CA ASN A 10 -1.92 9.51 -1.73
C ASN A 10 -3.08 9.88 -0.81
N THR A 11 -4.04 8.95 -0.70
CA THR A 11 -5.27 9.13 0.05
C THR A 11 -5.07 9.25 1.56
N GLY A 12 -3.94 8.80 2.09
CA GLY A 12 -3.57 8.83 3.51
C GLY A 12 -3.28 10.22 4.06
N LEU A 13 -2.88 11.17 3.20
CA LEU A 13 -2.36 12.49 3.60
C LEU A 13 -3.32 13.29 4.48
N ASN A 14 -4.61 13.21 4.16
CA ASN A 14 -5.64 13.98 4.83
C ASN A 14 -6.83 13.06 5.10
N LEU A 15 -6.93 12.61 6.35
CA LEU A 15 -7.98 11.69 6.77
C LEU A 15 -9.38 12.34 6.73
N PHE A 16 -9.47 13.66 6.75
CA PHE A 16 -10.74 14.39 6.78
C PHE A 16 -11.05 15.15 5.48
N ASP A 17 -10.38 14.83 4.37
CA ASP A 17 -10.73 15.39 3.07
C ASP A 17 -12.08 14.84 2.56
N ALA A 18 -13.11 15.68 2.63
CA ALA A 18 -14.46 15.37 2.15
C ALA A 18 -14.52 15.05 0.64
N ASN A 19 -13.56 15.51 -0.16
CA ASN A 19 -13.49 15.20 -1.59
C ASN A 19 -12.84 13.83 -1.86
N GLN A 20 -12.20 13.23 -0.85
CA GLN A 20 -11.50 11.97 -0.95
C GLN A 20 -11.82 11.06 0.25
N PRO A 21 -13.08 10.64 0.46
CA PRO A 21 -13.53 9.98 1.70
C PRO A 21 -13.10 8.51 1.84
N LYS A 22 -12.30 8.00 0.91
CA LYS A 22 -11.94 6.57 0.82
C LYS A 22 -10.43 6.41 0.72
N LEU A 23 -9.88 5.47 1.48
CA LEU A 23 -8.54 4.94 1.23
C LEU A 23 -8.66 3.68 0.38
N PHE A 24 -7.74 3.53 -0.57
CA PHE A 24 -7.64 2.33 -1.38
C PHE A 24 -6.23 1.76 -1.31
N TYR A 25 -6.15 0.46 -1.01
CA TYR A 25 -4.89 -0.27 -1.00
C TYR A 25 -4.95 -1.40 -2.02
N GLY A 26 -3.97 -1.44 -2.92
CA GLY A 26 -3.68 -2.59 -3.75
C GLY A 26 -2.73 -3.52 -3.02
N VAL A 27 -3.10 -4.79 -2.88
CA VAL A 27 -2.25 -5.81 -2.28
C VAL A 27 -1.96 -6.88 -3.31
N LEU A 28 -0.68 -7.12 -3.56
CA LEU A 28 -0.20 -8.19 -4.42
C LEU A 28 0.48 -9.25 -3.56
N GLY A 29 -0.09 -10.45 -3.53
CA GLY A 29 0.45 -11.61 -2.82
C GLY A 29 1.16 -12.58 -3.76
N CYS A 30 2.28 -13.14 -3.30
CA CYS A 30 3.02 -14.21 -3.97
C CYS A 30 3.64 -15.19 -2.96
N SER A 31 3.81 -16.44 -3.34
CA SER A 31 4.53 -17.43 -2.51
C SER A 31 6.03 -17.15 -2.43
N ALA A 32 6.61 -16.58 -3.48
CA ALA A 32 8.03 -16.28 -3.63
C ALA A 32 8.32 -14.76 -3.62
N ASN A 33 9.59 -14.40 -3.41
CA ASN A 33 10.04 -13.01 -3.43
C ASN A 33 9.99 -12.46 -4.87
N LEU A 34 9.04 -11.57 -5.13
CA LEU A 34 8.78 -11.00 -6.45
C LEU A 34 9.96 -10.18 -6.98
N ASP A 35 10.70 -9.49 -6.10
CA ASP A 35 11.86 -8.69 -6.49
C ASP A 35 12.97 -9.54 -7.10
N VAL A 36 13.02 -10.83 -6.74
CA VAL A 36 13.99 -11.79 -7.29
C VAL A 36 13.44 -12.46 -8.55
N ILE A 37 12.22 -12.99 -8.48
CA ILE A 37 11.69 -13.81 -9.57
C ILE A 37 11.23 -12.99 -10.79
N ALA A 38 10.83 -11.73 -10.58
CA ALA A 38 10.38 -10.85 -11.66
C ALA A 38 11.53 -10.10 -12.34
N GLU A 39 12.70 -9.98 -11.68
CA GLU A 39 13.80 -9.14 -12.19
C GLU A 39 14.27 -9.51 -13.61
N PRO A 40 14.38 -10.80 -14.01
CA PRO A 40 14.72 -11.14 -15.39
C PRO A 40 13.72 -10.58 -16.40
N LEU A 41 12.41 -10.74 -16.13
CA LEU A 41 11.35 -10.20 -16.98
C LEU A 41 11.38 -8.67 -17.00
N LEU A 42 11.45 -8.03 -15.83
CA LEU A 42 11.43 -6.58 -15.73
C LEU A 42 12.66 -5.94 -16.38
N THR A 43 13.82 -6.59 -16.34
CA THR A 43 15.04 -6.13 -17.03
C THR A 43 14.83 -6.12 -18.54
N GLU A 44 14.30 -7.20 -19.10
CA GLU A 44 14.01 -7.29 -20.53
C GLU A 44 12.99 -6.23 -20.96
N LEU A 45 11.88 -6.09 -20.22
CA LEU A 45 10.84 -5.11 -20.52
C LEU A 45 11.34 -3.66 -20.44
N ARG A 46 12.16 -3.34 -19.43
CA ARG A 46 12.79 -2.03 -19.28
C ARG A 46 13.71 -1.72 -20.47
N LYS A 47 14.50 -2.70 -20.91
CA LYS A 47 15.39 -2.57 -22.07
C LYS A 47 14.61 -2.37 -23.36
N GLU A 48 13.54 -3.14 -23.59
CA GLU A 48 12.65 -3.00 -24.75
C GLU A 48 12.00 -1.62 -24.81
N LEU A 49 11.55 -1.12 -23.66
CA LEU A 49 10.93 0.20 -23.55
C LEU A 49 11.93 1.36 -23.47
N GLY A 50 13.23 1.08 -23.31
CA GLY A 50 14.26 2.10 -23.12
C GLY A 50 14.02 2.97 -21.87
N VAL A 51 13.48 2.40 -20.80
CA VAL A 51 13.17 3.12 -19.55
C VAL A 51 13.85 2.48 -18.34
N ARG A 52 14.12 3.30 -17.32
CA ARG A 52 14.68 2.82 -16.04
C ARG A 52 13.60 2.16 -15.17
N ARG A 53 12.36 2.65 -15.24
CA ARG A 53 11.21 2.18 -14.48
C ARG A 53 9.99 2.05 -15.40
N ILE A 54 9.17 1.03 -15.17
CA ILE A 54 7.89 0.88 -15.84
C ILE A 54 6.84 1.58 -14.98
N HIS A 55 6.47 2.81 -15.35
CA HIS A 55 5.49 3.60 -14.61
C HIS A 55 4.51 4.26 -15.58
N ALA A 56 3.20 4.16 -15.30
CA ALA A 56 2.17 4.64 -16.21
C ALA A 56 2.23 6.17 -16.43
N ALA A 57 2.66 6.94 -15.44
CA ALA A 57 2.85 8.39 -15.59
C ALA A 57 3.97 8.75 -16.59
N GLU A 58 4.98 7.89 -16.77
CA GLU A 58 6.09 8.11 -17.70
C GLU A 58 5.79 7.53 -19.09
N LEU A 59 5.12 6.37 -19.13
CA LEU A 59 4.90 5.59 -20.35
C LEU A 59 3.56 5.87 -21.03
N GLY A 60 2.57 6.37 -20.28
CA GLY A 60 1.17 6.37 -20.70
C GLY A 60 0.63 4.96 -20.94
N VAL A 61 -0.66 4.87 -21.27
CA VAL A 61 -1.31 3.57 -21.54
C VAL A 61 -0.78 2.94 -22.82
N GLY A 62 -0.54 3.73 -23.87
CA GLY A 62 -0.17 3.23 -25.19
C GLY A 62 1.12 2.39 -25.20
N ARG A 63 2.15 2.81 -24.45
CA ARG A 63 3.43 2.09 -24.39
C ARG A 63 3.41 0.87 -23.46
N LEU A 64 2.38 0.74 -22.62
CA LEU A 64 2.21 -0.43 -21.75
C LEU A 64 1.50 -1.59 -22.46
N ILE A 65 0.70 -1.31 -23.50
CA ILE A 65 -0.04 -2.33 -24.24
C ILE A 65 0.86 -3.47 -24.77
N PRO A 66 2.02 -3.20 -25.41
CA PRO A 66 2.86 -4.26 -25.98
C PRO A 66 3.38 -5.25 -24.92
N ILE A 67 3.62 -4.77 -23.70
CA ILE A 67 4.22 -5.57 -22.62
C ILE A 67 3.16 -6.21 -21.70
N ALA A 68 1.90 -5.75 -21.77
CA ALA A 68 0.82 -6.18 -20.87
C ALA A 68 0.60 -7.70 -20.88
N LYS A 69 0.65 -8.33 -22.06
CA LYS A 69 0.48 -9.79 -22.19
C LYS A 69 1.58 -10.55 -21.43
N ARG A 70 2.84 -10.13 -21.54
CA ARG A 70 3.98 -10.78 -20.87
C ARG A 70 3.86 -10.68 -19.35
N ILE A 71 3.43 -9.52 -18.84
CA ILE A 71 3.18 -9.32 -17.41
C ILE A 71 2.00 -10.21 -16.94
N ALA A 72 0.92 -10.28 -17.71
CA ALA A 72 -0.23 -11.11 -17.37
C ALA A 72 0.11 -12.61 -17.37
N ASP A 73 0.89 -13.07 -18.34
CA ASP A 73 1.35 -14.45 -18.42
C ASP A 73 2.29 -14.81 -17.26
N PHE A 74 3.20 -13.89 -16.88
CA PHE A 74 4.03 -14.02 -15.69
C PHE A 74 3.19 -14.13 -14.41
N SER A 75 2.21 -13.23 -14.26
CA SER A 75 1.29 -13.22 -13.12
C SER A 75 0.58 -14.56 -12.94
N LYS A 76 0.03 -15.11 -14.03
CA LYS A 76 -0.62 -16.43 -14.01
C LYS A 76 0.36 -17.57 -13.68
N LYS A 77 1.55 -17.54 -14.27
CA LYS A 77 2.58 -18.57 -14.04
C LYS A 77 3.04 -18.63 -12.57
N HIS A 78 3.09 -17.49 -11.90
CA HIS A 78 3.55 -17.36 -10.52
C HIS A 78 2.42 -17.25 -9.49
N ASP A 79 1.17 -17.51 -9.91
CA ASP A 79 -0.05 -17.41 -9.10
C ASP A 79 -0.13 -16.10 -8.29
N LEU A 80 0.17 -14.97 -8.93
CA LEU A 80 0.04 -13.67 -8.27
C LEU A 80 -1.42 -13.39 -7.94
N ARG A 81 -1.69 -13.08 -6.67
CA ARG A 81 -3.03 -12.75 -6.18
C ARG A 81 -3.10 -11.26 -5.92
N PHE A 82 -3.95 -10.57 -6.69
CA PHE A 82 -4.22 -9.17 -6.47
C PHE A 82 -5.54 -8.99 -5.73
N SER A 83 -5.50 -8.21 -4.66
CA SER A 83 -6.66 -7.80 -3.88
C SER A 83 -6.72 -6.28 -3.84
N LEU A 84 -7.88 -5.71 -4.12
CA LEU A 84 -8.14 -4.29 -3.92
C LEU A 84 -8.98 -4.11 -2.65
N LEU A 85 -8.41 -3.40 -1.69
CA LEU A 85 -9.03 -3.11 -0.41
C LEU A 85 -9.48 -1.65 -0.40
N LYS A 86 -10.57 -1.39 0.30
CA LYS A 86 -11.15 -0.06 0.46
C LYS A 86 -11.62 0.11 1.89
N VAL A 87 -11.27 1.24 2.50
CA VAL A 87 -11.84 1.66 3.78
C VAL A 87 -12.41 3.07 3.65
N THR A 88 -13.49 3.33 4.37
CA THR A 88 -14.03 4.69 4.54
C THR A 88 -13.15 5.41 5.56
N LYS A 89 -12.77 6.67 5.29
CA LYS A 89 -11.84 7.39 6.15
C LYS A 89 -12.41 7.69 7.54
N GLU A 90 -13.71 7.96 7.61
CA GLU A 90 -14.42 8.16 8.87
C GLU A 90 -14.38 6.89 9.74
N ASP A 91 -14.65 5.72 9.13
CA ASP A 91 -14.54 4.44 9.82
C ASP A 91 -13.10 4.18 10.29
N HIS A 92 -12.12 4.46 9.42
CA HIS A 92 -10.70 4.34 9.76
C HIS A 92 -10.32 5.21 10.96
N ALA A 93 -10.76 6.47 11.00
CA ALA A 93 -10.52 7.38 12.12
C ALA A 93 -11.08 6.82 13.44
N VAL A 94 -12.32 6.29 13.41
CA VAL A 94 -12.95 5.67 14.59
C VAL A 94 -12.20 4.41 15.02
N ILE A 95 -11.80 3.56 14.07
CA ILE A 95 -11.03 2.34 14.35
C ILE A 95 -9.68 2.69 14.98
N SER A 96 -8.94 3.64 14.40
CA SER A 96 -7.65 4.10 14.93
C SER A 96 -7.78 4.73 16.32
N PHE A 97 -8.83 5.52 16.55
CA PHE A 97 -9.11 6.05 17.89
C PHE A 97 -9.39 4.92 18.89
N TYR A 98 -10.22 3.95 18.51
CA TYR A 98 -10.58 2.84 19.38
C TYR A 98 -9.36 1.99 19.74
N ASP A 99 -8.55 1.63 18.75
CA ASP A 99 -7.28 0.91 18.95
C ASP A 99 -6.36 1.68 19.90
N GLN A 100 -6.25 3.00 19.71
CA GLN A 100 -5.37 3.82 20.51
C GLN A 100 -5.83 4.04 21.96
N VAL A 101 -7.13 4.01 22.24
CA VAL A 101 -7.65 4.27 23.59
C VAL A 101 -7.91 2.96 24.34
N PHE A 102 -8.39 1.93 23.66
CA PHE A 102 -8.98 0.75 24.30
C PHE A 102 -8.21 -0.55 24.04
N ASP A 103 -7.28 -0.63 23.08
CA ASP A 103 -6.54 -1.87 22.80
C ASP A 103 -5.63 -2.31 23.97
N SER A 104 -5.27 -1.37 24.86
CA SER A 104 -4.32 -1.60 25.94
C SER A 104 -4.75 -2.64 26.99
N GLU A 105 -6.04 -2.95 27.07
CA GLU A 105 -6.56 -3.98 27.97
C GLU A 105 -6.78 -5.33 27.27
N MET A 106 -6.90 -5.32 25.94
CA MET A 106 -7.31 -6.49 25.15
C MET A 106 -6.12 -7.23 24.54
N ASN A 107 -5.06 -6.51 24.19
CA ASN A 107 -3.93 -7.07 23.47
C ASN A 107 -2.77 -7.45 24.41
N LYS A 108 -2.77 -8.72 24.81
CA LYS A 108 -1.75 -9.30 25.72
C LYS A 108 -0.34 -9.39 25.11
N ALA A 109 -0.19 -9.16 23.81
CA ALA A 109 1.10 -9.26 23.12
C ALA A 109 1.92 -7.96 23.20
N VAL A 110 1.30 -6.85 23.60
CA VAL A 110 1.93 -5.53 23.67
C VAL A 110 2.04 -5.10 25.13
N SER A 111 3.23 -4.64 25.54
CA SER A 111 3.43 -4.22 26.93
C SER A 111 2.65 -2.95 27.26
N TRP A 112 2.18 -2.84 28.50
CA TRP A 112 1.48 -1.67 29.02
C TRP A 112 2.24 -0.35 28.75
N HIS A 113 3.57 -0.35 28.85
CA HIS A 113 4.37 0.85 28.60
C HIS A 113 4.32 1.37 27.16
N HIS A 114 4.03 0.52 26.16
CA HIS A 114 3.81 0.95 24.78
C HIS A 114 2.49 1.71 24.62
N TYR A 115 1.54 1.45 25.49
CA TYR A 115 0.22 2.06 25.50
C TYR A 115 0.13 3.35 26.33
N PHE A 116 1.04 3.56 27.27
CA PHE A 116 1.01 4.73 28.15
C PHE A 116 2.27 5.58 27.99
N THR A 117 2.55 5.96 26.74
CA THR A 117 3.62 6.92 26.38
C THR A 117 3.05 8.31 26.11
N PRO A 118 3.72 9.40 26.54
CA PRO A 118 3.31 10.78 26.21
C PRO A 118 3.19 11.05 24.71
N LEU A 119 3.84 10.23 23.87
CA LEU A 119 3.80 10.36 22.41
C LEU A 119 2.54 9.76 21.78
N ARG A 120 1.77 8.94 22.51
CA ARG A 120 0.68 8.14 21.95
C ARG A 120 -0.47 8.99 21.37
N TYR A 121 -0.85 10.03 22.09
CA TYR A 121 -1.94 10.94 21.71
C TYR A 121 -1.49 12.09 20.79
N PRO A 122 -0.29 12.69 20.97
CA PRO A 122 0.28 13.58 19.95
C PRO A 122 0.48 12.90 18.59
N MET A 123 0.79 11.61 18.54
CA MET A 123 0.83 10.85 17.28
C MET A 123 -0.56 10.77 16.64
N LEU A 124 -1.63 10.58 17.42
CA LEU A 124 -3.02 10.61 16.93
C LEU A 124 -3.41 11.99 16.37
N GLY A 125 -3.02 13.07 17.06
CA GLY A 125 -3.22 14.44 16.58
C GLY A 125 -2.39 14.78 15.34
N ARG A 126 -1.22 14.15 15.19
CA ARG A 126 -0.35 14.28 14.02
C ARG A 126 -0.61 13.28 12.90
N VAL A 127 -1.54 12.32 13.03
CA VAL A 127 -2.06 11.59 11.85
C VAL A 127 -2.68 12.58 10.84
N ASP A 128 -3.01 13.80 11.27
CA ASP A 128 -3.43 14.92 10.42
C ASP A 128 -2.25 15.76 9.84
N GLU A 129 -1.05 15.68 10.41
CA GLU A 129 0.10 16.56 10.10
C GLU A 129 1.36 15.85 9.57
N PHE A 130 1.57 14.55 9.81
CA PHE A 130 2.83 13.86 9.52
C PHE A 130 3.08 13.49 8.05
N GLU A 131 2.17 13.85 7.15
CA GLU A 131 2.31 13.55 5.73
C GLU A 131 2.55 14.81 4.86
N GLN A 132 2.89 15.95 5.49
CA GLN A 132 3.26 17.21 4.80
C GLN A 132 4.78 17.52 4.79
N ALA A 133 5.66 16.55 5.04
CA ALA A 133 7.12 16.74 4.98
C ALA A 133 7.82 15.75 4.04
#